data_AF-A0A8I0J4V6-F1
#
_entry.id   AF-A0A8I0J4V6-F1
#
_cell.length_a   1.000
_cell.length_b   1.000
_cell.length_c   1.000
_cell.angle_alpha   90.00
_cell.angle_beta   90.00
_cell.angle_gamma   90.00
#
_symmetry.space_group_name_H-M   'P 1'
#
loop_
_entity.id
_entity.type
_entity.pdbx_description
1 polymer ?
#
loop_
_entity_poly.entity_id
_entity_poly.type
_entity_poly.pdbx_seq_one_letter_code
_entity_poly.pdbx_strand_id
1 'polypeptide(L)'
;MKSKHEEHALVISAWESEGGAPNRSGQLDQYGRRFDGDGTYSIYHVFTGETAEIGPWKMEGLSPKNAVRALRILNTPKLAGDRLHL
;
A
#
# COMPACT_ATOMS: atom_id res chain seq x y z
N MET A 1 24.01 -1.72 -6.01
CA MET A 1 22.78 -0.92 -6.17
C MET A 1 21.61 -1.86 -5.92
N LYS A 2 20.66 -1.51 -5.05
CA LYS A 2 19.49 -2.38 -4.79
C LYS A 2 18.54 -2.30 -5.97
N SER A 3 17.83 -3.37 -6.28
CA SER A 3 16.80 -3.31 -7.33
C SER A 3 15.58 -2.52 -6.82
N LYS A 4 14.80 -1.91 -7.72
CA LYS A 4 13.55 -1.22 -7.36
C LYS A 4 12.60 -2.12 -6.55
N HIS A 5 12.58 -3.43 -6.84
CA HIS A 5 11.77 -4.38 -6.09
C HIS A 5 12.31 -4.64 -4.67
N GLU A 6 13.62 -4.60 -4.45
CA GLU A 6 14.21 -4.66 -3.11
C GLU A 6 13.90 -3.39 -2.31
N GLU A 7 13.96 -2.22 -2.94
CA GLU A 7 13.58 -0.95 -2.31
C GLU A 7 12.10 -0.97 -1.89
N HIS A 8 11.20 -1.40 -2.76
CA HIS A 8 9.79 -1.59 -2.42
C HIS A 8 9.60 -2.58 -1.28
N ALA A 9 10.36 -3.69 -1.27
CA ALA A 9 10.27 -4.67 -0.20
C ALA A 9 10.69 -4.09 1.16
N LEU A 10 11.68 -3.19 1.19
CA LEU A 10 12.13 -2.51 2.41
C LEU A 10 11.08 -1.54 2.93
N VAL A 11 10.51 -0.71 2.06
CA VAL A 11 9.43 0.23 2.43
C VAL A 11 8.22 -0.51 3.01
N ILE A 12 7.77 -1.58 2.33
CA ILE A 12 6.63 -2.40 2.79
C ILE A 12 6.95 -3.06 4.14
N SER A 13 8.17 -3.55 4.35
CA SER A 13 8.56 -4.15 5.64
C SER A 13 8.60 -3.13 6.77
N ALA A 14 8.97 -1.88 6.49
CA ALA A 14 8.89 -0.81 7.49
C ALA A 14 7.43 -0.57 7.90
N TRP A 15 6.51 -0.49 6.93
CA TRP A 15 5.08 -0.35 7.23
C TRP A 15 4.50 -1.51 8.05
N GLU A 16 4.87 -2.75 7.73
CA GLU A 16 4.46 -3.91 8.54
C GLU A 16 4.95 -3.79 9.99
N SER A 17 6.15 -3.26 10.17
CA SER A 17 6.78 -3.07 11.49
C SER A 17 6.17 -1.90 12.27
N GLU A 18 5.67 -0.88 11.56
CA GLU A 18 4.99 0.30 12.12
C GLU A 18 3.47 0.08 12.35
N GLY A 19 2.95 -1.11 12.04
CA GLY A 19 1.53 -1.45 12.21
C GLY A 19 0.62 -0.98 11.08
N GLY A 20 1.16 -0.60 9.93
CA GLY A 20 0.41 -0.26 8.73
C GLY A 20 1.10 0.77 7.85
N ALA A 21 0.43 1.13 6.75
CA ALA A 21 0.88 2.21 5.88
C ALA A 21 0.75 3.58 6.61
N PRO A 22 1.81 4.41 6.64
CA PRO A 22 1.77 5.73 7.26
C PRO A 22 0.85 6.67 6.49
N ASN A 23 0.20 7.64 7.15
CA ASN A 23 -0.62 8.68 6.51
C ASN A 23 -1.68 8.18 5.52
N ARG A 24 -2.18 6.98 5.74
CA ARG A 24 -3.31 6.42 5.02
C ARG A 24 -4.53 7.31 5.26
N SER A 25 -4.85 8.17 4.30
CA SER A 25 -5.63 9.40 4.53
C SER A 25 -7.15 9.20 4.70
N GLY A 26 -7.68 7.98 4.75
CA GLY A 26 -9.13 7.82 4.89
C GLY A 26 -9.63 6.48 5.42
N GLN A 27 -10.81 6.55 6.05
CA GLN A 27 -11.65 5.42 6.48
C GLN A 27 -12.32 4.67 5.31
N LEU A 28 -12.17 5.15 4.08
CA LEU A 28 -12.91 4.66 2.89
C LEU A 28 -12.00 4.23 1.73
N ASP A 29 -10.68 4.19 1.93
CA ASP A 29 -9.77 3.90 0.83
C ASP A 29 -9.73 2.38 0.56
N GLN A 30 -10.59 1.92 -0.33
CA GLN A 30 -10.47 0.59 -0.92
C GLN A 30 -9.45 0.65 -2.05
N TYR A 31 -8.43 -0.19 -1.96
CA TYR A 31 -7.38 -0.27 -2.96
C TYR A 31 -7.53 -1.54 -3.79
N GLY A 32 -7.25 -1.43 -5.08
CA GLY A 32 -7.15 -2.53 -6.03
C GLY A 32 -5.73 -2.66 -6.59
N ARG A 33 -5.46 -3.71 -7.35
CA ARG A 33 -4.20 -3.85 -8.09
C ARG A 33 -4.48 -4.04 -9.57
N ARG A 34 -3.64 -3.45 -10.43
CA ARG A 34 -3.65 -3.65 -11.88
C ARG A 34 -2.32 -4.22 -12.34
N PHE A 35 -2.36 -5.04 -13.39
CA PHE A 35 -1.16 -5.52 -14.08
C PHE A 35 -0.72 -4.48 -15.10
N ASP A 36 0.55 -4.08 -15.07
CA ASP A 36 1.07 -2.99 -15.90
C ASP A 36 1.60 -3.48 -17.27
N GLY A 37 1.60 -4.79 -17.53
CA GLY A 37 1.98 -5.39 -18.82
C GLY A 37 3.43 -5.91 -18.89
N ASP A 38 4.29 -5.45 -17.99
CA ASP A 38 5.74 -5.74 -17.96
C ASP A 38 6.15 -6.74 -16.86
N GLY A 39 5.19 -7.47 -16.29
CA GLY A 39 5.45 -8.33 -15.13
C GLY A 39 5.26 -7.62 -13.78
N THR A 40 5.04 -6.31 -13.78
CA THR A 40 4.82 -5.51 -12.58
C THR A 40 3.36 -5.12 -12.39
N TYR A 41 3.08 -4.55 -11.22
CA TYR A 41 1.75 -4.15 -10.79
C TYR A 41 1.77 -2.74 -10.21
N SER A 42 0.64 -2.06 -10.38
CA SER A 42 0.34 -0.82 -9.69
C SER A 42 -0.85 -1.02 -8.73
N ILE A 43 -0.84 -0.30 -7.61
CA ILE A 43 -1.98 -0.22 -6.69
C ILE A 43 -2.73 1.07 -7.01
N TYR A 44 -4.06 1.00 -7.05
CA TYR A 44 -4.93 2.14 -7.36
C TYR A 44 -6.05 2.28 -6.35
N HIS A 45 -6.58 3.49 -6.21
CA HIS A 45 -7.78 3.76 -5.43
C HIS A 45 -9.01 3.29 -6.22
N VAL A 46 -9.81 2.37 -5.68
CA VAL A 46 -10.90 1.73 -6.43
C VAL A 46 -11.95 2.74 -6.91
N PHE A 47 -12.13 3.84 -6.19
CA PHE A 47 -13.13 4.84 -6.53
C PHE A 47 -12.64 5.86 -7.57
N THR A 48 -11.38 6.29 -7.52
CA THR A 48 -10.84 7.30 -8.46
C THR A 48 -10.11 6.68 -9.64
N GLY A 49 -9.64 5.44 -9.51
CA GLY A 49 -8.77 4.77 -10.48
C GLY A 49 -7.33 5.29 -10.49
N GLU A 50 -7.02 6.33 -9.72
CA GLU A 50 -5.68 6.91 -9.63
C GLU A 50 -4.73 5.97 -8.92
N THR A 51 -3.44 6.02 -9.32
CA THR A 51 -2.38 5.26 -8.64
C THR A 51 -2.30 5.72 -7.20
N ALA A 52 -2.24 4.76 -6.27
CA ALA A 52 -2.14 5.05 -4.85
C ALA A 52 -0.80 5.71 -4.52
N GLU A 53 -0.85 6.73 -3.67
CA GLU A 53 0.30 7.42 -3.13
C GLU A 53 0.21 7.41 -1.60
N ILE A 54 1.29 6.98 -0.95
CA ILE A 54 1.39 6.91 0.51
C ILE A 54 2.67 7.63 0.93
N GLY A 55 2.50 8.79 1.55
CA GLY A 55 3.61 9.72 1.74
C GLY A 55 4.25 10.07 0.39
N PRO A 56 5.57 10.01 0.24
CA PRO A 56 6.24 10.28 -1.03
C PRO A 56 6.24 9.09 -2.01
N TRP A 57 5.71 7.92 -1.62
CA TRP A 57 5.85 6.70 -2.41
C TRP A 57 4.63 6.44 -3.30
N LYS A 58 4.88 6.39 -4.61
CA LYS A 58 3.91 6.03 -5.63
C LYS A 58 3.90 4.52 -5.86
N MET A 59 2.73 3.90 -5.80
CA MET A 59 2.58 2.45 -5.81
C MET A 59 2.55 1.85 -7.21
N GLU A 60 3.66 1.98 -7.95
CA GLU A 60 3.82 1.51 -9.32
C GLU A 60 5.08 0.67 -9.49
N GLY A 61 5.12 -0.23 -10.47
CA GLY A 61 6.30 -1.06 -10.73
C GLY A 61 6.57 -2.08 -9.60
N LEU A 62 5.54 -2.53 -8.91
CA LEU A 62 5.65 -3.51 -7.83
C LEU A 62 5.86 -4.90 -8.42
N SER A 63 6.76 -5.67 -7.81
CA SER A 63 6.79 -7.11 -8.06
C SER A 63 5.46 -7.73 -7.62
N PRO A 64 5.07 -8.90 -8.16
CA PRO A 64 3.84 -9.57 -7.76
C PRO A 64 3.72 -9.77 -6.23
N LYS A 65 4.83 -10.16 -5.58
CA LYS A 65 4.91 -10.36 -4.13
C LYS A 65 4.71 -9.05 -3.36
N ASN A 66 5.36 -7.97 -3.79
CA ASN A 66 5.25 -6.68 -3.13
C ASN A 66 3.85 -6.06 -3.33
N ALA A 67 3.25 -6.23 -4.49
CA ALA A 67 1.88 -5.78 -4.74
C ALA A 67 0.87 -6.46 -3.80
N VAL A 68 0.99 -7.77 -3.57
CA VAL A 68 0.13 -8.50 -2.61
C VAL A 68 0.35 -7.99 -1.18
N ARG A 69 1.60 -7.81 -0.75
CA ARG A 69 1.89 -7.31 0.60
C ARG A 69 1.36 -5.90 0.81
N ALA A 70 1.64 -4.99 -0.12
CA ALA A 70 1.16 -3.62 -0.09
C ALA A 70 -0.37 -3.58 -0.06
N LEU A 71 -1.05 -4.31 -0.95
CA LEU A 71 -2.51 -4.35 -1.01
C LEU A 71 -3.14 -4.86 0.30
N ARG A 72 -2.53 -5.86 0.95
CA ARG A 72 -2.98 -6.35 2.26
C ARG A 72 -2.88 -5.27 3.31
N ILE A 73 -1.70 -4.68 3.49
CA ILE A 73 -1.49 -3.55 4.41
C ILE A 73 -2.49 -2.44 4.09
N LEU A 74 -2.73 -2.22 2.79
CA LEU A 74 -3.63 -1.20 2.29
C LEU A 74 -5.12 -1.56 2.34
N ASN A 75 -5.54 -2.73 2.78
CA ASN A 75 -6.97 -2.99 2.96
C ASN A 75 -7.30 -3.49 4.36
N THR A 76 -6.29 -3.60 5.24
CA THR A 76 -6.50 -3.83 6.66
C THR A 76 -7.06 -2.56 7.31
N PRO A 77 -8.26 -2.61 7.93
CA PRO A 77 -8.75 -1.52 8.77
C PRO A 77 -7.78 -1.30 9.92
N LYS A 78 -7.47 -0.05 10.27
CA LYS A 78 -6.93 0.20 11.61
C LYS A 78 -7.99 -0.28 12.59
N LEU A 79 -7.67 -1.23 13.47
CA LEU A 79 -8.52 -1.53 14.62
C LEU A 79 -8.87 -0.18 15.25
N ALA A 80 -10.17 0.08 15.41
CA ALA A 80 -10.67 1.29 16.06
C ALA A 80 -10.27 1.26 17.54
N GLY A 81 -8.99 1.53 17.81
CA GLY A 81 -8.39 1.58 19.14
C GLY A 81 -8.41 2.99 19.71
N ASP A 82 -9.50 3.73 19.52
CA ASP A 82 -9.82 4.99 20.23
C ASP A 82 -11.34 5.25 20.19
N ARG A 83 -12.12 4.22 20.56
CA ARG A 83 -13.55 4.41 20.88
C ARG A 83 -13.87 3.88 22.26
N LEU A 84 -13.12 4.32 23.28
CA LEU A 84 -13.53 4.31 24.70
C LEU A 84 -12.96 5.54 25.42
N HIS A 85 -13.51 6.70 25.10
CA HIS A 85 -13.60 7.82 26.04
C HIS A 85 -15.07 8.22 26.12
N LEU A 86 -15.84 7.53 26.96
CA LEU A 86 -17.01 8.04 27.69
C LEU A 86 -17.18 7.19 28.95
#